data_AF-A0A1I6P900-F1
#
_entry.id   AF-A0A1I6P900-F1
#
_cell.length_a   1.000
_cell.length_b   1.000
_cell.length_c   1.000
_cell.angle_alpha   90.00
_cell.angle_beta   90.00
_cell.angle_gamma   90.00
#
_symmetry.space_group_name_H-M   'P 1'
#
loop_
_entity.id
_entity.type
_entity.pdbx_description
1 polymer ?
#
loop_
_entity_poly.entity_id
_entity_poly.type
_entity_poly.pdbx_seq_one_letter_code
_entity_poly.pdbx_strand_id
1 'polypeptide(L)'
;MADFFVPEPINVNYTGEGTNDVIQSAIQKATLTILSAFAEKERIDIKQRQAEGIALARKQGKRLGRPPVEITEEFKDAYKEWKSGSITVVGAMRKYGIKRSSFYKIAKLYEEKIKE
;
A
#
# COMPACT_ATOMS: atom_id res chain seq x y z
N MET A 1 -77.59 -11.24 42.29
CA MET A 1 -77.73 -10.74 40.90
C MET A 1 -77.37 -9.26 40.96
N ALA A 2 -76.15 -8.81 40.73
CA ALA A 2 -75.10 -9.30 39.85
C ALA A 2 -73.71 -9.16 40.52
N ASP A 3 -72.88 -10.20 40.37
CA ASP A 3 -71.43 -10.08 40.45
C ASP A 3 -70.97 -9.27 39.23
N PHE A 4 -70.74 -7.97 39.41
CA PHE A 4 -70.19 -7.11 38.37
C PHE A 4 -68.65 -7.22 38.40
N PHE A 5 -68.16 -8.13 37.57
CA PHE A 5 -66.80 -8.33 37.10
C PHE A 5 -65.88 -7.10 37.28
N VAL A 6 -65.00 -7.14 38.29
CA VAL A 6 -63.83 -6.25 38.35
C VAL A 6 -62.73 -6.95 37.54
N PRO A 7 -62.33 -6.44 36.36
CA PRO A 7 -61.22 -7.05 35.64
C PRO A 7 -59.95 -6.88 36.48
N GLU A 8 -59.32 -7.99 36.85
CA GLU A 8 -58.02 -7.96 37.52
C GLU A 8 -57.00 -7.19 36.65
N PRO A 9 -56.12 -6.37 37.25
CA PRO A 9 -55.11 -5.65 36.50
C PRO A 9 -54.23 -6.66 35.75
N ILE A 10 -54.17 -6.52 34.42
CA ILE A 10 -53.27 -7.33 33.58
C ILE A 10 -51.85 -7.06 34.07
N ASN A 11 -51.25 -8.06 34.71
CA ASN A 11 -49.86 -8.01 35.15
C ASN A 11 -48.98 -8.18 33.91
N VAL A 12 -48.59 -7.06 33.29
CA VAL A 12 -47.61 -7.06 32.21
C VAL A 12 -46.23 -7.27 32.84
N ASN A 13 -45.81 -8.53 32.93
CA ASN A 13 -44.45 -8.87 33.33
C ASN A 13 -43.51 -8.50 32.18
N TYR A 14 -42.75 -7.42 32.34
CA TYR A 14 -41.60 -7.15 31.48
C TYR A 14 -40.51 -8.18 31.80
N THR A 15 -40.37 -9.18 30.93
CA THR A 15 -39.26 -10.14 31.00
C THR A 15 -37.96 -9.41 30.66
N GLY A 16 -36.99 -9.43 31.58
CA GLY A 16 -35.71 -8.70 31.52
C GLY A 16 -34.71 -9.13 30.43
N GLU A 17 -35.16 -9.73 29.34
CA GLU A 17 -34.31 -10.16 28.22
C GLU A 17 -33.97 -9.00 27.28
N GLY A 18 -34.89 -8.06 27.05
CA GLY A 18 -34.67 -6.95 26.11
C GLY A 18 -33.69 -5.86 26.59
N THR A 19 -33.57 -5.63 27.89
CA THR A 19 -32.64 -4.64 28.47
C THR A 19 -31.20 -5.11 28.41
N ASN A 20 -30.97 -6.42 28.54
CA ASN A 20 -29.64 -7.02 28.42
C ASN A 20 -29.12 -6.93 26.97
N ASP A 21 -29.97 -7.16 25.98
CA ASP A 21 -29.60 -7.06 24.56
C ASP A 21 -29.19 -5.64 24.14
N VAL A 22 -29.94 -4.62 24.59
CA VAL A 22 -29.59 -3.20 24.31
C VAL A 22 -28.25 -2.81 24.94
N ILE A 23 -28.01 -3.24 26.19
CA ILE A 23 -26.75 -2.95 26.89
C ILE A 23 -25.59 -3.70 26.23
N GLN A 24 -25.75 -4.98 25.87
CA GLN A 24 -24.73 -5.75 25.16
C GLN A 24 -24.41 -5.15 23.79
N SER A 25 -25.42 -4.76 23.01
CA SER A 25 -25.25 -4.09 21.72
C SER A 25 -24.50 -2.75 21.87
N ALA A 26 -24.81 -1.97 22.90
CA ALA A 26 -24.11 -0.71 23.19
C ALA A 26 -22.63 -0.93 23.55
N ILE A 27 -22.34 -1.94 24.39
CA ILE A 27 -20.96 -2.31 24.75
C ILE A 27 -20.19 -2.76 23.50
N GLN A 28 -20.77 -3.64 22.68
CA GLN A 28 -20.12 -4.12 21.46
C GLN A 28 -19.80 -2.97 20.50
N LYS A 29 -20.75 -2.05 20.30
CA LYS A 29 -20.53 -0.86 19.46
C LYS A 29 -19.42 0.03 20.02
N ALA A 30 -19.44 0.32 21.32
CA ALA A 30 -18.41 1.12 21.96
C ALA A 30 -17.02 0.48 21.85
N THR A 31 -16.91 -0.83 22.10
CA THR A 31 -15.65 -1.58 21.96
C THR A 31 -15.15 -1.53 20.51
N LEU A 32 -16.03 -1.75 19.53
CA LEU A 32 -15.65 -1.69 18.11
C LEU A 32 -15.16 -0.29 17.72
N THR A 33 -15.84 0.77 18.18
CA THR A 33 -15.42 2.15 17.94
C THR A 33 -14.04 2.43 18.52
N ILE A 34 -13.80 2.01 19.77
CA ILE A 34 -12.51 2.20 20.43
C ILE A 34 -11.40 1.46 19.66
N LEU A 35 -11.61 0.17 19.35
CA LEU A 35 -10.64 -0.61 18.59
C LEU A 35 -10.36 -0.02 17.20
N SER A 36 -11.40 0.50 16.53
CA SER A 36 -11.25 1.15 15.23
C SER A 36 -10.41 2.43 15.34
N ALA A 37 -10.66 3.25 16.36
CA ALA A 37 -9.89 4.46 16.60
C ALA A 37 -8.41 4.17 16.91
N PHE A 38 -8.14 3.12 17.69
CA PHE A 38 -6.78 2.67 17.96
C PHE A 38 -6.08 2.16 16.70
N ALA A 39 -6.75 1.33 15.89
CA ALA A 39 -6.18 0.83 14.64
C ALA A 39 -5.88 1.98 13.65
N GLU A 40 -6.75 2.99 13.59
CA GLU A 40 -6.51 4.18 12.77
C GLU A 40 -5.30 4.97 13.25
N LYS A 41 -5.19 5.21 14.57
CA LYS A 41 -4.04 5.87 15.17
C LYS A 41 -2.74 5.11 14.86
N GLU A 42 -2.71 3.80 15.11
CA GLU A 42 -1.50 2.98 14.86
C GLU A 42 -1.08 3.04 13.39
N ARG A 43 -2.04 3.02 12.46
CA ARG A 43 -1.76 3.16 11.04
C ARG A 43 -1.13 4.51 10.70
N ILE A 44 -1.59 5.59 11.32
CA ILE A 44 -0.99 6.93 11.16
C ILE A 44 0.43 6.94 11.72
N ASP A 45 0.63 6.43 12.93
CA ASP A 45 1.93 6.41 13.61
C ASP A 45 2.98 5.57 12.85
N ILE A 46 2.56 4.45 12.24
CA ILE A 46 3.44 3.63 11.39
C ILE A 46 3.85 4.40 10.14
N LYS A 47 2.91 5.06 9.46
CA LYS A 47 3.21 5.85 8.25
C LYS A 47 4.11 7.04 8.55
N GLN A 48 3.89 7.71 9.66
CA GLN A 48 4.71 8.83 10.11
C GLN A 48 6.16 8.39 10.31
N ARG A 49 6.37 7.32 11.09
CA ARG A 49 7.70 6.76 11.33
C ARG A 49 8.36 6.23 10.05
N GLN A 50 7.59 5.63 9.15
CA GLN A 50 8.09 5.20 7.84
C GLN A 50 8.59 6.39 7.01
N ALA A 51 7.83 7.48 6.98
CA ALA A 51 8.19 8.70 6.27
C ALA A 51 9.47 9.33 6.85
N GLU A 52 9.58 9.38 8.19
CA GLU A 52 10.77 9.85 8.90
C GLU A 52 12.00 8.98 8.58
N GLY A 53 11.84 7.65 8.59
CA GLY A 53 12.90 6.71 8.24
C GLY A 53 13.36 6.86 6.78
N ILE A 54 12.41 7.03 5.85
CA ILE A 54 12.70 7.31 4.44
C ILE A 54 13.44 8.64 4.28
N ALA A 55 13.02 9.68 5.00
CA ALA A 55 13.66 10.99 4.97
C ALA A 55 15.10 10.93 5.50
N LEU A 56 15.33 10.22 6.60
CA LEU A 56 16.66 10.00 7.16
C LEU A 56 17.56 9.23 6.19
N ALA A 57 17.06 8.13 5.61
CA ALA A 57 17.79 7.34 4.63
C ALA A 57 18.17 8.17 3.39
N ARG A 58 17.27 9.03 2.90
CA ARG A 58 17.57 9.98 1.82
C ARG A 58 18.65 10.99 2.21
N LYS A 59 18.59 11.56 3.42
CA LYS A 59 19.62 12.48 3.94
C LYS A 59 21.00 11.82 4.06
N GLN A 60 21.05 10.54 4.40
CA GLN A 60 22.28 9.74 4.44
C GLN A 60 22.76 9.30 3.05
N GLY A 61 22.08 9.69 1.96
CA GLY A 61 22.43 9.29 0.60
C GLY A 61 22.11 7.83 0.27
N LYS A 62 21.37 7.12 1.14
CA LYS A 62 21.00 5.73 0.89
C LYS A 62 20.01 5.65 -0.28
N ARG A 63 20.35 4.87 -1.30
CA ARG A 63 19.45 4.58 -2.42
C ARG A 63 18.23 3.80 -1.93
N LEU A 64 17.03 4.34 -2.18
CA LEU A 64 15.76 3.70 -1.87
C LEU A 64 15.11 3.17 -3.17
N GLY A 65 14.31 2.12 -3.03
CA GLY A 65 13.58 1.52 -4.14
C GLY A 65 14.43 0.61 -5.03
N ARG A 66 13.90 0.32 -6.22
CA ARG A 66 14.52 -0.62 -7.16
C ARG A 66 15.86 -0.04 -7.68
N PRO A 67 16.93 -0.84 -7.73
CA PRO A 67 18.16 -0.45 -8.41
C PRO A 67 17.90 0.02 -9.86
N PRO A 68 18.52 1.12 -10.33
CA PRO A 68 18.52 1.46 -11.74
C PRO A 68 19.20 0.34 -12.53
N VAL A 69 18.81 0.18 -13.79
CA VAL A 69 19.53 -0.72 -14.68
C VAL A 69 20.90 -0.10 -14.96
N GLU A 70 21.94 -0.88 -14.73
CA GLU A 70 23.31 -0.42 -14.83
C GLU A 70 23.77 -0.40 -16.30
N ILE A 71 24.67 0.55 -16.60
CA ILE A 71 25.39 0.61 -17.87
C ILE A 71 26.63 -0.27 -17.67
N THR A 72 26.53 -1.53 -18.06
CA THR A 72 27.65 -2.47 -18.03
C THR A 72 28.50 -2.35 -19.31
N GLU A 73 29.67 -2.97 -19.35
CA GLU A 73 30.50 -3.01 -20.56
C GLU A 73 29.77 -3.74 -21.71
N GLU A 74 29.04 -4.81 -21.40
CA GLU A 74 28.26 -5.55 -22.41
C GLU A 74 27.17 -4.67 -23.04
N PHE A 75 26.57 -3.77 -22.26
CA PHE A 75 25.64 -2.77 -22.82
C PHE A 75 26.36 -1.79 -23.75
N LYS A 76 27.55 -1.30 -23.37
CA LYS A 76 28.31 -0.36 -24.19
C LYS A 76 28.70 -0.99 -25.53
N ASP A 77 29.08 -2.26 -25.53
CA ASP A 77 29.43 -2.99 -26.75
C ASP A 77 28.21 -3.19 -27.65
N ALA A 78 27.09 -3.65 -27.10
CA ALA A 78 25.83 -3.77 -27.84
C ALA A 78 25.34 -2.41 -28.36
N TYR A 79 25.54 -1.32 -27.60
CA TYR A 79 25.19 0.04 -28.01
C TYR A 79 26.07 0.54 -29.16
N LYS A 80 27.39 0.31 -29.11
CA LYS A 80 28.33 0.69 -30.18
C LYS A 80 27.98 0.00 -31.50
N GLU A 81 27.75 -1.31 -31.47
CA GLU A 81 27.36 -2.10 -32.64
C GLU A 81 26.01 -1.66 -33.22
N TRP A 82 25.08 -1.25 -32.36
CA TRP A 82 23.81 -0.68 -32.81
C TRP A 82 24.00 0.69 -33.45
N LYS A 83 24.80 1.57 -32.85
CA LYS A 83 25.07 2.92 -33.38
C LYS A 83 25.89 2.90 -34.66
N SER A 84 26.79 1.93 -34.85
CA SER A 84 27.51 1.72 -36.11
C SER A 84 26.63 1.14 -37.23
N GLY A 85 25.40 0.70 -36.92
CA GLY A 85 24.52 0.02 -37.86
C GLY A 85 24.87 -1.46 -38.09
N SER A 86 25.81 -2.01 -37.35
CA SER A 86 26.24 -3.42 -37.47
C SER A 86 25.17 -4.41 -37.01
N ILE A 87 24.35 -4.02 -36.03
CA ILE A 87 23.19 -4.80 -35.58
C ILE A 87 21.93 -3.93 -35.50
N THR A 88 20.77 -4.58 -35.61
CA THR A 88 19.48 -3.92 -35.36
C THR A 88 19.29 -3.66 -33.87
N VAL A 89 18.38 -2.74 -33.53
CA VAL A 89 17.98 -2.51 -32.13
C VAL A 89 17.47 -3.80 -31.46
N VAL A 90 16.79 -4.67 -32.21
CA VAL A 90 16.32 -5.98 -31.71
C VAL A 90 17.50 -6.91 -31.44
N GLY A 91 18.51 -6.90 -32.31
CA GLY A 91 19.77 -7.61 -32.10
C GLY A 91 20.49 -7.14 -30.83
N ALA A 92 20.61 -5.84 -30.62
CA ALA A 92 21.24 -5.26 -29.44
C ALA A 92 20.49 -5.61 -28.14
N MET A 93 19.16 -5.52 -28.16
CA MET A 93 18.30 -5.92 -27.05
C MET A 93 18.46 -7.40 -26.69
N ARG A 94 18.52 -8.28 -27.70
CA ARG A 94 18.73 -9.72 -27.50
C ARG A 94 20.13 -10.02 -26.99
N LYS A 95 21.15 -9.35 -27.52
CA LYS A 95 22.56 -9.50 -27.14
C LYS A 95 22.79 -9.16 -25.67
N TYR A 96 22.18 -8.08 -25.19
CA TYR A 96 22.28 -7.65 -23.79
C TYR A 96 21.20 -8.26 -22.87
N GLY A 97 20.14 -8.85 -23.42
CA GLY A 97 19.10 -9.53 -22.65
C GLY A 97 18.09 -8.58 -21.97
N ILE A 98 17.77 -7.43 -22.59
CA ILE A 98 16.84 -6.45 -22.01
C ILE A 98 15.64 -6.14 -22.91
N LYS A 99 14.54 -5.70 -22.28
CA LYS A 99 13.33 -5.26 -22.97
C LYS A 99 13.50 -3.87 -23.57
N ARG A 100 12.68 -3.57 -24.58
CA ARG A 100 12.68 -2.31 -25.34
C ARG A 100 12.66 -1.05 -24.47
N SER A 101 11.78 -0.97 -23.48
CA SER A 101 11.69 0.19 -22.59
C SER A 101 12.97 0.42 -21.78
N SER A 102 13.57 -0.65 -21.25
CA SER A 102 14.87 -0.58 -20.56
C SER A 102 15.98 -0.17 -21.51
N PHE A 103 15.99 -0.67 -22.75
CA PHE A 103 17.04 -0.37 -23.73
C PHE A 103 17.12 1.13 -24.03
N TYR A 104 16.01 1.75 -24.41
CA TYR A 104 16.00 3.18 -24.70
C TYR A 104 16.28 4.04 -23.47
N LYS A 105 15.83 3.62 -22.29
CA LYS A 105 16.15 4.32 -21.03
C LYS A 105 17.65 4.33 -20.76
N ILE A 106 18.32 3.19 -20.88
CA ILE A 106 19.76 3.06 -20.62
C ILE A 106 20.56 3.75 -21.73
N ALA A 107 20.14 3.63 -23.00
CA ALA A 107 20.76 4.30 -24.13
C ALA A 107 20.76 5.82 -23.96
N LYS A 108 19.62 6.41 -23.54
CA LYS A 108 19.53 7.84 -23.24
C LYS A 108 20.47 8.25 -22.12
N LEU A 109 20.48 7.50 -21.01
CA LEU A 109 21.39 7.76 -19.88
C LEU A 109 22.87 7.66 -20.28
N TYR A 110 23.20 6.73 -21.17
CA TYR A 110 24.56 6.58 -21.69
C TYR A 110 24.95 7.74 -22.60
N GLU A 111 24.05 8.19 -23.47
CA GLU A 111 24.27 9.38 -24.32
C GLU A 111 24.43 10.67 -23.51
N GLU A 112 23.68 10.84 -22.42
CA GLU A 112 23.84 11.97 -21.50
C GLU A 112 25.20 11.93 -20.81
N LYS A 113 25.65 10.76 -20.33
CA LYS A 113 26.98 10.58 -19.72
C LYS A 113 28.17 10.82 -20.66
N ILE A 114 27.99 10.67 -21.96
CA ILE A 114 29.08 10.94 -22.95
C ILE A 114 29.15 12.43 -23.30
N LYS A 115 28.05 13.18 -23.12
CA LYS A 115 27.97 14.62 -23.43
C LYS A 115 28.48 15.51 -22.29
N GLU A 116 28.54 14.97 -21.09
CA GLU A 116 29.06 15.61 -19.87
C GLU A 116 30.57 15.39 -19.74
#